data_AF-H8WWL6-F1
#
_entry.id   AF-H8WWL6-F1
#
_cell.length_a   1.000
_cell.length_b   1.000
_cell.length_c   1.000
_cell.angle_alpha   90.00
_cell.angle_beta   90.00
_cell.angle_gamma   90.00
#
_symmetry.space_group_name_H-M   'P 1'
#
loop_
_entity.id
_entity.type
_entity.pdbx_description
1 polymer ?
#
loop_
_entity_poly.entity_id
_entity_poly.type
_entity_poly.pdbx_seq_one_letter_code
_entity_poly.pdbx_strand_id
1 'polypeptide(L)'
;MVRKFYEDDELIINKPGTIDPITPKLQHQESIHGEGASIIDGMVIRTTPILEKYSNQVRQFLITKFNILEAELKTQRSASLNEWRHLKSGFNDLVEEPVLPNGIYILTAGLTGSILVRNRNIGLRFVTPLLFGGVATRYYMPRTFANLSKKYDELELENVPDLYTQRQDLIRQSIQWKHDAELLRVKFNDGVIEQVHDLRNKWKEVWN
;
A
#
# COMPACT_ATOMS: atom_id res chain seq x y z
N MET A 1 4.16 100.54 -4.42
CA MET A 1 4.11 99.22 -3.76
C MET A 1 4.37 98.15 -4.81
N VAL A 2 5.52 97.48 -4.73
CA VAL A 2 5.88 96.37 -5.62
C VAL A 2 5.29 95.08 -5.03
N ARG A 3 4.53 94.33 -5.81
CA ARG A 3 4.00 93.02 -5.40
C ARG A 3 5.17 92.05 -5.23
N LYS A 4 5.35 91.52 -4.03
CA LYS A 4 6.31 90.45 -3.74
C LYS A 4 5.61 89.12 -3.98
N PHE A 5 5.90 88.50 -5.12
CA PHE A 5 5.24 87.29 -5.58
C PHE A 5 5.80 85.99 -4.95
N TYR A 6 6.98 86.05 -4.33
CA TYR A 6 7.75 84.86 -3.93
C TYR A 6 8.21 84.91 -2.48
N GLU A 7 7.57 85.71 -1.62
CA GLU A 7 7.95 85.79 -0.20
C GLU A 7 7.37 84.61 0.61
N ASP A 8 6.34 83.95 0.09
CA ASP A 8 5.66 82.82 0.74
C ASP A 8 6.10 81.44 0.20
N ASP A 9 6.95 81.40 -0.83
CA ASP A 9 7.45 80.15 -1.40
C ASP A 9 8.71 79.72 -0.63
N GLU A 10 8.57 78.71 0.25
CA GLU A 10 9.71 78.11 0.95
C GLU A 10 10.67 77.49 -0.06
N LEU A 11 11.96 77.88 0.00
CA LEU A 11 12.99 77.41 -0.93
C LEU A 11 13.38 75.97 -0.58
N ILE A 12 12.77 74.99 -1.26
CA ILE A 12 13.06 73.56 -1.06
C ILE A 12 14.39 73.23 -1.76
N ILE A 13 15.46 73.10 -0.98
CA ILE A 13 16.79 72.73 -1.48
C ILE A 13 16.96 71.22 -1.33
N ASN A 14 16.80 70.49 -2.43
CA ASN A 14 17.14 69.07 -2.47
C ASN A 14 18.65 68.95 -2.27
N LYS A 15 19.09 68.35 -1.15
CA LYS A 15 20.51 68.02 -0.93
C LYS A 15 20.78 66.63 -1.48
N PRO A 16 21.38 66.49 -2.68
CA PRO A 16 21.73 65.17 -3.20
C PRO A 16 22.83 64.54 -2.33
N GLY A 17 22.70 63.24 -2.03
CA GLY A 17 23.82 62.43 -1.51
C GLY A 17 23.93 62.28 0.01
N THR A 18 22.85 62.49 0.78
CA THR A 18 22.80 62.03 2.19
C THR A 18 22.32 60.57 2.24
N ILE A 19 22.96 59.76 3.09
CA ILE A 19 22.57 58.35 3.34
C ILE A 19 21.54 58.22 4.45
N ASP A 20 21.14 59.35 5.05
CA ASP A 20 20.15 59.39 6.11
C ASP A 20 18.75 59.14 5.52
N PRO A 21 17.93 58.29 6.18
CA PRO A 21 16.57 58.07 5.72
C PRO A 21 15.79 59.39 5.74
N ILE A 22 15.08 59.68 4.65
CA ILE A 22 14.23 60.88 4.53
C ILE A 22 13.23 60.92 5.70
N THR A 23 13.13 62.06 6.38
CA THR A 23 12.14 62.27 7.45
C THR A 23 10.73 62.02 6.92
N PRO A 24 9.83 61.35 7.66
CA PRO A 24 8.47 61.02 7.17
C PRO A 24 7.74 62.23 6.56
N LYS A 25 7.88 63.40 7.20
CA LYS A 25 7.29 64.67 6.75
C LYS A 25 7.83 65.17 5.40
N LEU A 26 9.14 65.05 5.16
CA LEU A 26 9.77 65.39 3.88
C LEU A 26 9.43 64.35 2.81
N GLN A 27 9.36 63.07 3.18
CA GLN A 27 8.95 61.99 2.28
C GLN A 27 7.52 62.21 1.77
N HIS A 28 6.62 62.72 2.63
CA HIS A 28 5.27 63.13 2.24
C HIS A 28 5.28 64.32 1.26
N GLN A 29 6.09 65.35 1.53
CA GLN A 29 6.17 66.56 0.68
C GLN A 29 6.88 66.31 -0.67
N GLU A 30 7.89 65.45 -0.71
CA GLU A 30 8.68 65.13 -1.91
C GLU A 30 8.10 63.96 -2.71
N SER A 31 7.06 63.28 -2.20
CA SER A 31 6.38 62.24 -2.96
C SER A 31 5.66 62.85 -4.17
N ILE A 32 6.17 62.55 -5.37
CA ILE A 32 5.67 63.03 -6.67
C ILE A 32 4.19 62.65 -6.91
N HIS A 33 3.62 61.77 -6.07
CA HIS A 33 2.37 61.09 -6.31
C HIS A 33 1.31 61.20 -5.19
N GLY A 34 1.58 61.94 -4.10
CA GLY A 34 0.63 62.20 -3.00
C GLY A 34 0.63 61.13 -1.88
N GLU A 35 -0.13 61.38 -0.81
CA GLU A 35 -0.25 60.46 0.34
C GLU A 35 -0.76 59.06 -0.09
N GLY A 36 -0.07 58.01 0.34
CA GLY A 36 -0.45 56.61 0.05
C GLY A 36 0.02 56.07 -1.30
N ALA A 37 0.98 56.74 -1.97
CA ALA A 37 1.64 56.21 -3.15
C ALA A 37 2.81 55.28 -2.78
N SER A 38 2.68 53.99 -3.09
CA SER A 38 3.77 53.01 -2.98
C SER A 38 4.28 52.66 -4.37
N ILE A 39 5.60 52.60 -4.55
CA ILE A 39 6.23 52.11 -5.78
C ILE A 39 6.41 50.61 -5.64
N ILE A 40 5.68 49.85 -6.44
CA ILE A 40 5.80 48.39 -6.50
C ILE A 40 6.14 48.04 -7.94
N ASP A 41 7.29 47.38 -8.13
CA ASP A 41 7.76 46.90 -9.44
C ASP A 41 7.82 47.98 -10.53
N GLY A 42 8.34 49.16 -10.19
CA GLY A 42 8.47 50.31 -11.10
C GLY A 42 7.16 51.04 -11.42
N MET A 43 6.01 50.57 -10.88
CA MET A 43 4.71 51.22 -11.03
C MET A 43 4.32 51.94 -9.73
N VAL A 44 3.78 53.15 -9.88
CA VAL A 44 3.24 53.92 -8.77
C VAL A 44 1.80 53.50 -8.54
N ILE A 45 1.53 52.86 -7.41
CA ILE A 45 0.19 52.42 -7.03
C ILE A 45 -0.30 53.31 -5.89
N ARG A 46 -1.49 53.88 -6.07
CA ARG A 46 -2.19 54.64 -5.02
C ARG A 46 -3.20 53.73 -4.37
N THR A 47 -3.02 53.43 -3.09
CA THR A 47 -3.98 52.63 -2.32
C THR A 47 -4.75 53.54 -1.36
N THR A 48 -5.99 53.15 -1.05
CA THR A 48 -6.71 53.77 0.07
C THR A 48 -6.56 52.86 1.29
N PRO A 49 -6.22 53.41 2.48
CA PRO A 49 -5.87 52.60 3.64
C PRO A 49 -7.01 51.68 4.12
N ILE A 50 -8.26 52.10 3.89
CA ILE A 50 -9.45 51.33 4.27
C ILE A 50 -9.66 50.14 3.32
N LEU A 51 -9.62 50.36 2.00
CA LEU A 51 -9.81 49.28 1.02
C LEU A 51 -8.65 48.30 1.05
N GLU A 52 -7.42 48.79 1.27
CA GLU A 52 -6.25 47.94 1.42
C GLU A 52 -6.37 46.99 2.61
N LYS A 53 -6.82 47.49 3.77
CA LYS A 53 -7.03 46.65 4.96
C LYS A 53 -8.04 45.53 4.71
N TYR A 54 -9.21 45.85 4.16
CA TYR A 54 -10.24 44.84 3.89
C TYR A 54 -9.85 43.88 2.76
N SER A 55 -9.23 44.40 1.69
CA SER A 55 -8.71 43.58 0.57
C SER A 55 -7.64 42.60 1.06
N ASN A 56 -6.71 43.07 1.88
CA ASN A 56 -5.68 42.22 2.47
C ASN A 56 -6.29 41.17 3.40
N GLN A 57 -7.27 41.52 4.24
CA GLN A 57 -7.96 40.55 5.10
C GLN A 57 -8.67 39.45 4.28
N VAL A 58 -9.42 39.84 3.24
CA VAL A 58 -10.09 38.88 2.35
C VAL A 58 -9.08 37.99 1.63
N ARG A 59 -8.02 38.58 1.07
CA ARG A 59 -6.95 37.85 0.39
C ARG A 59 -6.29 36.84 1.33
N GLN A 60 -5.87 37.26 2.52
CA GLN A 60 -5.22 36.38 3.48
C GLN A 60 -6.15 35.26 3.96
N PHE A 61 -7.45 35.56 4.14
CA PHE A 61 -8.44 34.55 4.47
C PHE A 61 -8.59 33.51 3.36
N LEU A 62 -8.74 33.94 2.10
CA LEU A 62 -8.86 33.04 0.95
C LEU A 62 -7.61 32.18 0.76
N ILE A 63 -6.42 32.79 0.82
CA ILE A 63 -5.14 32.08 0.70
C ILE A 63 -5.01 31.06 1.82
N THR A 64 -5.30 31.43 3.07
CA THR A 64 -5.19 30.51 4.21
C THR A 64 -6.16 29.33 4.07
N LYS A 65 -7.42 29.59 3.71
CA LYS A 65 -8.42 28.53 3.49
C LYS A 65 -8.04 27.62 2.33
N PHE A 66 -7.54 28.18 1.23
CA PHE A 66 -7.07 27.41 0.09
C PHE A 66 -5.86 26.55 0.45
N ASN A 67 -4.89 27.11 1.18
CA ASN A 67 -3.70 26.37 1.63
C ASN A 67 -4.05 25.22 2.58
N ILE A 68 -5.00 25.42 3.50
CA ILE A 68 -5.48 24.35 4.41
C ILE A 68 -6.15 23.24 3.60
N LEU A 69 -7.06 23.59 2.68
CA LEU A 69 -7.73 22.61 1.83
C LEU A 69 -6.71 21.84 0.98
N GLU A 70 -5.76 22.53 0.37
CA GLU A 70 -4.70 21.91 -0.42
C GLU A 70 -3.84 20.97 0.44
N ALA A 71 -3.52 21.37 1.68
CA ALA A 71 -2.76 20.53 2.61
C ALA A 71 -3.54 19.28 3.04
N GLU A 72 -4.82 19.40 3.38
CA GLU A 72 -5.69 18.28 3.73
C GLU A 72 -5.84 17.31 2.55
N LEU A 73 -6.10 17.84 1.35
CA LEU A 73 -6.24 17.04 0.13
C LEU A 73 -4.93 16.30 -0.20
N LYS A 74 -3.78 16.98 -0.11
CA LYS A 74 -2.47 16.34 -0.31
C LYS A 74 -2.21 15.26 0.72
N THR A 75 -2.61 15.47 1.98
CA THR A 75 -2.42 14.50 3.06
C THR A 75 -3.29 13.26 2.87
N GLN A 76 -4.57 13.43 2.52
CA GLN A 76 -5.45 12.29 2.22
C GLN A 76 -5.00 11.53 0.97
N ARG A 77 -4.53 12.26 -0.05
CA ARG A 77 -3.98 11.65 -1.26
C ARG A 77 -2.68 10.92 -0.97
N SER A 78 -1.79 11.46 -0.14
CA SER A 78 -0.53 10.79 0.21
C SER A 78 -0.77 9.55 1.07
N ALA A 79 -1.70 9.61 2.03
CA ALA A 79 -2.11 8.47 2.84
C ALA A 79 -2.68 7.35 1.98
N SER A 80 -3.65 7.65 1.11
CA SER A 80 -4.24 6.64 0.22
C SER A 80 -3.22 6.06 -0.78
N LEU A 81 -2.31 6.89 -1.31
CA LEU A 81 -1.21 6.39 -2.13
C LEU A 81 -0.24 5.52 -1.33
N ASN A 82 -0.01 5.83 -0.05
CA ASN A 82 0.85 5.01 0.80
C ASN A 82 0.22 3.65 1.08
N GLU A 83 -1.07 3.63 1.47
CA GLU A 83 -1.85 2.40 1.62
C GLU A 83 -1.85 1.59 0.32
N TRP A 84 -2.08 2.23 -0.83
CA TRP A 84 -2.03 1.56 -2.13
C TRP A 84 -0.65 0.97 -2.44
N ARG A 85 0.43 1.69 -2.12
CA ARG A 85 1.79 1.16 -2.29
C ARG A 85 2.07 -0.01 -1.36
N HIS A 86 1.63 0.05 -0.10
CA HIS A 86 1.76 -1.06 0.85
C HIS A 86 0.98 -2.30 0.42
N LEU A 87 -0.24 -2.11 -0.09
CA LEU A 87 -1.04 -3.19 -0.66
C LEU A 87 -0.36 -3.79 -1.89
N LYS A 88 0.16 -2.95 -2.78
CA LYS A 88 0.88 -3.39 -3.99
C LYS A 88 2.16 -4.14 -3.65
N SER A 89 2.96 -3.66 -2.68
CA SER A 89 4.16 -4.35 -2.24
C SER A 89 3.80 -5.68 -1.58
N GLY A 90 2.81 -5.70 -0.68
CA GLY A 90 2.33 -6.93 -0.05
C GLY A 90 1.82 -7.94 -1.08
N PHE A 91 1.11 -7.49 -2.12
CA PHE A 91 0.69 -8.36 -3.22
C PHE A 91 1.86 -8.93 -4.00
N ASN A 92 2.85 -8.10 -4.35
CA ASN A 92 4.04 -8.54 -5.07
C ASN A 92 4.91 -9.51 -4.24
N ASP A 93 4.96 -9.33 -2.92
CA ASP A 93 5.68 -10.24 -2.02
C ASP A 93 5.00 -11.61 -1.92
N LEU A 94 3.66 -11.63 -1.99
CA LEU A 94 2.86 -12.85 -1.99
C LEU A 94 2.91 -13.58 -3.34
N VAL A 95 2.74 -12.84 -4.44
CA VAL A 95 2.56 -13.36 -5.79
C VAL A 95 3.83 -13.15 -6.60
N GLU A 96 4.68 -14.19 -6.63
CA GLU A 96 5.96 -14.16 -7.34
C GLU A 96 5.82 -14.60 -8.81
N GLU A 97 4.82 -15.42 -9.11
CA GLU A 97 4.64 -16.06 -10.41
C GLU A 97 3.61 -15.32 -11.29
N PRO A 98 3.72 -15.39 -12.63
CA PRO A 98 2.80 -14.71 -13.52
C PRO A 98 1.37 -15.26 -13.41
N VAL A 99 0.44 -14.40 -12.98
CA VAL A 99 -0.96 -14.79 -12.72
C VAL A 99 -1.74 -15.13 -13.98
N LEU A 100 -1.49 -14.46 -15.11
CA LEU A 100 -2.33 -14.59 -16.31
C LEU A 100 -2.36 -16.01 -16.92
N PRO A 101 -1.23 -16.70 -17.19
CA PRO A 101 -1.28 -18.07 -17.69
C PRO A 101 -1.70 -19.06 -16.60
N ASN A 102 -1.11 -18.96 -15.41
CA ASN A 102 -1.30 -19.93 -14.33
C ASN A 102 -2.69 -19.83 -13.69
N GLY A 103 -3.21 -18.61 -13.52
CA GLY A 103 -4.52 -18.35 -12.95
C GLY A 103 -5.66 -18.92 -13.80
N ILE A 104 -5.54 -18.89 -15.13
CA ILE A 104 -6.54 -19.52 -16.01
C ILE A 104 -6.60 -21.03 -15.75
N TYR A 105 -5.46 -21.71 -15.61
CA TYR A 105 -5.43 -23.14 -15.30
C TYR A 105 -6.00 -23.47 -13.91
N ILE A 106 -5.75 -22.61 -12.92
CA ILE A 106 -6.31 -22.76 -11.57
C ILE A 106 -7.84 -22.61 -11.60
N LEU A 107 -8.34 -21.61 -12.33
CA LEU A 107 -9.77 -21.38 -12.48
C LEU A 107 -10.46 -22.53 -13.23
N THR A 108 -9.85 -23.04 -14.31
CA THR A 108 -10.41 -24.18 -15.05
C THR A 108 -10.42 -25.46 -14.19
N ALA A 109 -9.40 -25.69 -13.37
CA ALA A 109 -9.37 -26.79 -12.41
C ALA A 109 -10.50 -26.67 -11.38
N GLY A 110 -10.73 -25.48 -10.82
CA GLY A 110 -11.85 -25.22 -9.90
C GLY A 110 -13.22 -25.43 -10.56
N LEU A 111 -13.42 -24.94 -11.78
CA LEU A 111 -14.64 -25.17 -12.57
C LEU A 111 -14.85 -26.65 -12.87
N THR A 112 -13.79 -27.37 -13.20
CA THR A 112 -13.82 -28.83 -13.40
C THR A 112 -14.28 -29.53 -12.12
N GLY A 113 -13.73 -29.14 -10.97
CA GLY A 113 -14.19 -29.60 -9.66
C GLY A 113 -15.70 -29.35 -9.45
N SER A 114 -16.19 -28.17 -9.81
CA SER A 114 -17.63 -27.84 -9.71
C SER A 114 -18.51 -28.71 -10.60
N ILE A 115 -18.05 -29.07 -11.80
CA ILE A 115 -18.80 -29.92 -12.72
C ILE A 115 -18.86 -31.35 -12.17
N LEU A 116 -17.77 -31.85 -11.57
CA LEU A 116 -17.70 -33.21 -11.00
C LEU A 116 -18.71 -33.44 -9.87
N VAL A 117 -18.94 -32.44 -9.02
CA VAL A 117 -19.92 -32.51 -7.91
C VAL A 117 -21.26 -31.85 -8.23
N ARG A 118 -21.58 -31.59 -9.51
CA ARG A 118 -22.80 -30.88 -9.93
C ARG A 118 -24.09 -31.45 -9.32
N ASN A 119 -24.20 -32.77 -9.23
CA ASN A 119 -25.40 -33.47 -8.71
C ASN A 119 -25.19 -34.03 -7.29
N ARG A 120 -24.22 -33.50 -6.53
CA ARG A 120 -23.95 -33.93 -5.15
C ARG A 120 -24.51 -32.91 -4.15
N ASN A 121 -24.40 -33.25 -2.86
CA ASN A 121 -24.85 -32.41 -1.77
C ASN A 121 -24.27 -30.99 -1.85
N ILE A 122 -25.02 -30.00 -1.37
CA ILE A 122 -24.68 -28.57 -1.47
C ILE A 122 -23.33 -28.24 -0.82
N GLY A 123 -22.97 -28.92 0.28
CA GLY A 123 -21.66 -28.74 0.93
C GLY A 123 -20.50 -29.14 0.03
N LEU A 124 -20.59 -30.31 -0.64
CA LEU A 124 -19.56 -30.76 -1.58
C LEU A 124 -19.46 -29.84 -2.79
N ARG A 125 -20.57 -29.24 -3.21
CA ARG A 125 -20.60 -28.29 -4.33
C ARG A 125 -19.76 -27.03 -4.06
N PHE A 126 -19.61 -26.61 -2.81
CA PHE A 126 -18.75 -25.48 -2.44
C PHE A 126 -17.31 -25.89 -2.10
N VAL A 127 -17.14 -27.02 -1.41
CA VAL A 127 -15.82 -27.47 -0.95
C VAL A 127 -14.96 -27.99 -2.10
N THR A 128 -15.52 -28.80 -3.01
CA THR A 128 -14.73 -29.44 -4.07
C THR A 128 -14.07 -28.44 -5.03
N PRO A 129 -14.75 -27.39 -5.54
CA PRO A 129 -14.09 -26.39 -6.39
C PRO A 129 -12.92 -25.68 -5.69
N LEU A 130 -13.06 -25.40 -4.39
CA LEU A 130 -12.00 -24.78 -3.60
C LEU A 130 -10.81 -25.72 -3.40
N LEU A 131 -11.07 -27.01 -3.15
CA LEU A 131 -10.01 -28.01 -3.06
C LEU A 131 -9.27 -28.18 -4.39
N PHE A 132 -10.00 -28.30 -5.50
CA PHE A 132 -9.41 -28.41 -6.83
C PHE A 132 -8.61 -27.14 -7.18
N GLY A 133 -9.15 -25.96 -6.90
CA GLY A 133 -8.45 -24.69 -7.06
C GLY A 133 -7.18 -24.62 -6.20
N GLY A 134 -7.25 -24.99 -4.92
CA GLY A 134 -6.09 -24.98 -4.02
C GLY A 134 -4.99 -25.95 -4.44
N VAL A 135 -5.36 -27.17 -4.86
CA VAL A 135 -4.41 -28.14 -5.41
C VAL A 135 -3.79 -27.62 -6.71
N ALA A 136 -4.59 -27.02 -7.59
CA ALA A 136 -4.09 -26.40 -8.81
C ALA A 136 -3.14 -25.23 -8.51
N THR A 137 -3.42 -24.40 -7.51
CA THR A 137 -2.51 -23.32 -7.08
C THR A 137 -1.18 -23.88 -6.61
N ARG A 138 -1.18 -24.96 -5.82
CA ARG A 138 0.05 -25.64 -5.40
C ARG A 138 0.85 -26.17 -6.61
N TYR A 139 0.18 -26.62 -7.66
CA TYR A 139 0.82 -27.19 -8.85
C TYR A 139 1.33 -26.11 -9.83
N TYR A 140 0.49 -25.14 -10.20
CA TYR A 140 0.80 -24.10 -11.18
C TYR A 140 1.51 -22.87 -10.60
N MET A 141 1.36 -22.62 -9.30
CA MET A 141 1.97 -21.49 -8.58
C MET A 141 2.59 -21.92 -7.24
N PRO A 142 3.59 -22.82 -7.25
CA PRO A 142 4.18 -23.39 -6.04
C PRO A 142 4.85 -22.35 -5.12
N ARG A 143 5.53 -21.34 -5.67
CA ARG A 143 6.19 -20.31 -4.84
C ARG A 143 5.16 -19.42 -4.15
N THR A 144 4.15 -19.00 -4.90
CA THR A 144 3.03 -18.23 -4.37
C THR A 144 2.30 -19.01 -3.28
N PHE A 145 2.06 -20.30 -3.48
CA PHE A 145 1.44 -21.16 -2.48
C PHE A 145 2.29 -21.30 -1.20
N ALA A 146 3.62 -21.40 -1.33
CA ALA A 146 4.53 -21.46 -0.18
C ALA A 146 4.54 -20.14 0.62
N ASN A 147 4.60 -19.00 -0.07
CA ASN A 147 4.56 -17.67 0.58
C ASN A 147 3.22 -17.44 1.28
N LEU A 148 2.10 -17.79 0.64
CA LEU A 148 0.77 -17.73 1.24
C LEU A 148 0.65 -18.63 2.47
N SER A 149 1.16 -19.87 2.39
CA SER A 149 1.14 -20.81 3.51
C SER A 149 1.96 -20.29 4.69
N LYS A 150 3.15 -19.74 4.42
CA LYS A 150 3.98 -19.13 5.46
C LYS A 150 3.30 -17.93 6.12
N LYS A 151 2.68 -17.05 5.33
CA LYS A 151 1.93 -15.89 5.84
C LYS A 151 0.74 -16.33 6.71
N TYR A 152 0.05 -17.39 6.28
CA TYR A 152 -1.04 -17.99 7.05
C TYR A 152 -0.54 -18.57 8.38
N ASP A 153 0.59 -19.28 8.36
CA ASP A 153 1.21 -19.84 9.56
C ASP A 153 1.63 -18.75 10.55
N GLU A 154 2.22 -17.65 10.06
CA GLU A 154 2.58 -16.48 10.87
C GLU A 154 1.34 -15.86 11.53
N LEU A 155 0.25 -15.71 10.77
CA LEU A 155 -1.00 -15.13 11.25
C LEU A 155 -1.73 -16.05 12.25
N GLU A 156 -1.70 -17.36 12.03
CA GLU A 156 -2.25 -18.34 12.96
C GLU A 156 -1.47 -18.36 14.27
N LEU A 157 -0.13 -18.28 14.21
CA LEU A 157 0.71 -18.23 15.41
C LEU A 157 0.45 -16.98 16.26
N GLU A 158 0.24 -15.83 15.61
CA GLU A 158 -0.03 -14.55 16.28
C GLU A 158 -1.41 -14.53 16.97
N ASN A 159 -2.44 -15.06 16.29
CA ASN A 159 -3.82 -14.94 16.77
C ASN A 159 -4.30 -16.16 17.57
N VAL A 160 -3.86 -17.37 17.20
CA VAL A 160 -4.39 -18.64 17.74
C VAL A 160 -3.31 -19.75 17.80
N PRO A 161 -2.34 -19.68 18.73
CA PRO A 161 -1.21 -20.60 18.79
C PRO A 161 -1.60 -22.06 19.07
N ASP A 162 -2.70 -22.30 19.80
CA ASP A 162 -3.19 -23.65 20.10
C ASP A 162 -3.63 -24.39 18.83
N LEU A 163 -4.28 -23.71 17.89
CA LEU A 163 -4.67 -24.30 16.61
C LEU A 163 -3.46 -24.63 15.75
N TYR A 164 -2.46 -23.75 15.75
CA TYR A 164 -1.20 -23.97 15.05
C TYR A 164 -0.52 -25.26 15.52
N THR A 165 -0.37 -25.45 16.85
CA THR A 165 0.27 -26.65 17.40
C THR A 165 -0.52 -27.93 17.07
N GLN A 166 -1.84 -27.92 17.21
CA GLN A 166 -2.69 -29.05 16.84
C GLN A 166 -2.56 -29.40 15.36
N ARG A 167 -2.57 -28.41 14.47
CA ARG A 167 -2.37 -28.61 13.03
C ARG A 167 -1.00 -29.23 12.73
N GLN A 168 0.07 -28.73 13.36
CA GLN A 168 1.42 -29.26 13.19
C GLN A 168 1.53 -30.71 13.68
N ASP A 169 0.91 -31.04 14.80
CA ASP A 169 0.90 -32.41 15.33
C ASP A 169 0.12 -33.36 14.43
N LEU A 170 -1.01 -32.92 13.87
CA LEU A 170 -1.74 -33.71 12.86
C LEU A 170 -0.89 -33.93 11.60
N ILE A 171 -0.16 -32.91 11.13
CA ILE A 171 0.75 -33.04 9.99
C ILE A 171 1.85 -34.07 10.32
N ARG A 172 2.49 -33.97 11.50
CA ARG A 172 3.52 -34.93 11.93
C ARG A 172 2.99 -36.35 12.00
N GLN A 173 1.82 -36.55 12.61
CA GLN A 173 1.16 -37.86 12.69
C GLN A 173 0.87 -38.43 11.29
N SER A 174 0.40 -37.58 10.36
CA SER A 174 0.14 -38.02 8.98
C SER A 174 1.40 -38.48 8.25
N ILE A 175 2.54 -37.80 8.50
CA ILE A 175 3.84 -38.17 7.93
C ILE A 175 4.31 -39.50 8.53
N GLN A 176 4.19 -39.66 9.85
CA GLN A 176 4.52 -40.91 10.54
C GLN A 176 3.68 -42.07 10.02
N TRP A 177 2.36 -41.91 9.90
CA TRP A 177 1.48 -42.95 9.36
C TRP A 177 1.83 -43.35 7.93
N LYS A 178 2.24 -42.40 7.10
CA LYS A 178 2.71 -42.73 5.75
C LYS A 178 3.97 -43.59 5.80
N HIS A 179 4.93 -43.23 6.66
CA HIS A 179 6.16 -43.99 6.83
C HIS A 179 5.89 -45.39 7.39
N ASP A 180 5.04 -45.49 8.40
CA ASP A 180 4.64 -46.77 9.00
C ASP A 180 3.92 -47.66 7.99
N ALA A 181 3.04 -47.10 7.15
CA ALA A 181 2.38 -47.83 6.07
C ALA A 181 3.37 -48.34 5.02
N GLU A 182 4.39 -47.56 4.67
CA GLU A 182 5.48 -48.00 3.77
C GLU A 182 6.30 -49.14 4.41
N LEU A 183 6.67 -49.01 5.69
CA LEU A 183 7.37 -50.06 6.44
C LEU A 183 6.54 -51.34 6.54
N LEU A 184 5.24 -51.22 6.83
CA LEU A 184 4.31 -52.34 6.86
C LEU A 184 4.25 -53.01 5.50
N ARG A 185 4.10 -52.25 4.40
CA ARG A 185 4.08 -52.80 3.04
C ARG A 185 5.36 -53.60 2.72
N VAL A 186 6.53 -53.10 3.13
CA VAL A 186 7.81 -53.82 2.96
C VAL A 186 7.80 -55.11 3.79
N LYS A 187 7.46 -55.04 5.08
CA LYS A 187 7.37 -56.22 5.97
C LYS A 187 6.37 -57.27 5.48
N PHE A 188 5.23 -56.84 4.93
CA PHE A 188 4.24 -57.74 4.34
C PHE A 188 4.81 -58.49 3.14
N ASN A 189 5.53 -57.80 2.26
CA ASN A 189 6.19 -58.45 1.13
C ASN A 189 7.23 -59.47 1.60
N ASP A 190 8.07 -59.09 2.57
CA ASP A 190 9.10 -59.98 3.12
C ASP A 190 8.47 -61.22 3.78
N GLY A 191 7.40 -61.04 4.56
CA GLY A 191 6.67 -62.14 5.20
C GLY A 191 5.98 -63.08 4.21
N VAL A 192 5.50 -62.57 3.06
CA VAL A 192 4.98 -63.42 1.97
C VAL A 192 6.10 -64.22 1.33
N ILE A 193 7.26 -63.60 1.10
CA ILE A 193 8.44 -64.29 0.54
C ILE A 193 8.90 -65.40 1.48
N GLU A 194 9.00 -65.14 2.79
CA GLU A 194 9.33 -66.16 3.80
C GLU A 194 8.32 -67.30 3.82
N GLN A 195 7.02 -67.00 3.83
CA GLN A 195 5.98 -68.05 3.80
C GLN A 195 6.08 -68.93 2.55
N VAL A 196 6.29 -68.33 1.37
CA VAL A 196 6.48 -69.09 0.13
C VAL A 196 7.77 -69.91 0.18
N HIS A 197 8.84 -69.37 0.76
CA HIS A 197 10.11 -70.07 0.94
C HIS A 197 9.96 -71.29 1.86
N ASP A 198 9.30 -71.12 3.01
CA ASP A 198 9.05 -72.19 3.99
C ASP A 198 8.13 -73.27 3.43
N LEU A 199 7.06 -72.88 2.73
CA LEU A 199 6.18 -73.83 2.04
C LEU A 199 6.95 -74.64 1.00
N ARG A 200 7.83 -74.00 0.23
CA ARG A 200 8.70 -74.69 -0.75
C ARG A 200 9.65 -75.68 -0.07
N ASN A 201 10.23 -75.31 1.07
CA ASN A 201 11.14 -76.20 1.80
C ASN A 201 10.40 -77.41 2.40
N LYS A 202 9.25 -77.19 3.05
CA LYS A 202 8.38 -78.27 3.54
C LYS A 202 7.92 -79.21 2.43
N TRP A 203 7.57 -78.66 1.25
CA TRP A 203 7.15 -79.49 0.12
C TRP A 203 8.28 -80.39 -0.40
N LYS A 204 9.54 -79.92 -0.39
CA LYS A 204 10.71 -80.76 -0.71
C LYS A 204 10.94 -81.87 0.30
N GLU A 205 10.74 -81.61 1.59
CA GLU A 205 10.87 -82.63 2.65
C GLU A 205 9.83 -83.75 2.54
N VAL A 206 8.63 -83.43 2.03
CA VAL A 206 7.56 -84.43 1.83
C VAL A 206 7.85 -85.38 0.64
N TRP A 207 8.66 -84.94 -0.33
CA TRP A 207 8.89 -85.67 -1.59
C TRP A 207 10.27 -86.34 -1.69
N ASN A 208 11.10 -86.23 -0.66
CA ASN A 208 12.39 -86.92 -0.50
C ASN A 208 12.27 -88.00 0.58
#